data_AF-A0A9E6R723-F1
#
_entry.id   AF-A0A9E6R723-F1
#
_cell.length_a   1.000
_cell.length_b   1.000
_cell.length_c   1.000
_cell.angle_alpha   90.00
_cell.angle_beta   90.00
_cell.angle_gamma   90.00
#
_symmetry.space_group_name_H-M   'P 1'
#
loop_
_entity.id
_entity.type
_entity.pdbx_description
1 polymer ?
#
loop_
_entity_poly.entity_id
_entity_poly.type
_entity_poly.pdbx_seq_one_letter_code
_entity_poly.pdbx_strand_id
1 'polypeptide(L)'
;MTYAKPILAEPHVALRRRVRLLGQPQLQDYLDFVREKAVDGHKADVRALVDEWRAANDHYYDLETAEAGAADEIEIREIDPSCAPLAERLFAEPRFAQAFAELPVRLALVELDRLVVSQLSVSLDFAEGLARGLGPTPTPEALFRFCQNVDRAEAPVDMRRLDDGRWLFSSESTDFRAHEPSLLAPVEARDLAVADPVMALVGVAIGYGSNFLHAVEADGRLILQNGYHRAYALRSLGVTHAVCAIQTVTRRDELRLVACETVVGAPEFYCRAARPPLLKDYFDPRIAKVLHVRKVTRMIEVALKVRELQAVE
;
A
#
# COMPACT_ATOMS: atom_id res chain seq x y z
N MET A 1 -29.51 -47.74 10.42
CA MET A 1 -28.53 -46.79 10.98
C MET A 1 -28.02 -45.95 9.83
N THR A 2 -28.60 -44.76 9.66
CA THR A 2 -28.33 -43.87 8.53
C THR A 2 -27.31 -42.84 8.99
N TYR A 3 -26.08 -42.91 8.46
CA TYR A 3 -25.05 -41.91 8.70
C TYR A 3 -25.46 -40.62 7.96
N ALA A 4 -25.99 -39.65 8.70
CA ALA A 4 -26.14 -38.29 8.21
C ALA A 4 -24.75 -37.67 8.08
N LYS A 5 -24.37 -37.27 6.85
CA LYS A 5 -23.23 -36.39 6.62
C LYS A 5 -23.45 -35.11 7.44
N PRO A 6 -22.49 -34.67 8.26
CA PRO A 6 -22.59 -33.35 8.85
C PRO A 6 -22.56 -32.34 7.71
N ILE A 7 -23.62 -31.53 7.62
CA ILE A 7 -23.65 -30.34 6.79
C ILE A 7 -22.56 -29.45 7.38
N LEU A 8 -21.43 -29.34 6.68
CA LEU A 8 -20.41 -28.35 6.98
C LEU A 8 -21.14 -27.00 6.93
N ALA A 9 -21.26 -26.34 8.09
CA ALA A 9 -21.72 -24.96 8.13
C ALA A 9 -20.89 -24.17 7.13
N GLU A 10 -21.57 -23.42 6.25
CA GLU A 10 -20.87 -22.53 5.33
C GLU A 10 -19.89 -21.67 6.14
N PRO A 11 -18.62 -21.58 5.74
CA PRO A 11 -17.66 -20.77 6.46
C PRO A 11 -18.21 -19.35 6.53
N HIS A 12 -18.45 -18.84 7.74
CA HIS A 12 -18.75 -17.43 7.96
C HIS A 12 -17.68 -16.62 7.22
N VAL A 13 -18.05 -16.06 6.06
CA VAL A 13 -17.13 -15.25 5.27
C VAL A 13 -16.77 -14.05 6.14
N ALA A 14 -15.54 -13.99 6.63
CA ALA A 14 -15.08 -12.84 7.40
C ALA A 14 -15.12 -11.62 6.49
N LEU A 15 -16.15 -10.80 6.66
CA LEU A 15 -16.38 -9.59 5.88
C LEU A 15 -15.38 -8.54 6.33
N ARG A 16 -14.78 -7.84 5.37
CA ARG A 16 -13.94 -6.67 5.64
C ARG A 16 -14.60 -5.43 5.07
N ARG A 17 -14.51 -4.32 5.79
CA ARG A 17 -15.00 -3.02 5.31
C ARG A 17 -13.88 -2.27 4.63
N ARG A 18 -14.20 -1.69 3.48
CA ARG A 18 -13.28 -0.87 2.69
C ARG A 18 -13.99 0.37 2.20
N VAL A 19 -13.42 1.53 2.48
CA VAL A 19 -13.86 2.77 1.85
C VAL A 19 -13.25 2.84 0.46
N ARG A 20 -14.03 3.27 -0.54
CA ARG A 20 -13.60 3.45 -1.92
C ARG A 20 -14.04 4.81 -2.43
N LEU A 21 -13.14 5.53 -3.08
CA LEU A 21 -13.44 6.77 -3.79
C LEU A 21 -14.22 6.48 -5.08
N LEU A 22 -15.18 7.35 -5.37
CA LEU A 22 -16.06 7.36 -6.52
C LEU A 22 -15.85 8.63 -7.33
N GLY A 23 -16.41 8.68 -8.54
CA GLY A 23 -16.36 9.86 -9.39
C GLY A 23 -15.07 10.05 -10.20
N GLN A 24 -13.95 9.43 -9.81
CA GLN A 24 -12.69 9.36 -10.57
C GLN A 24 -11.96 8.04 -10.25
N PRO A 25 -11.12 7.49 -11.15
CA PRO A 25 -10.83 7.94 -12.52
C PRO A 25 -11.79 7.34 -13.57
N GLN A 26 -12.12 6.04 -13.53
CA GLN A 26 -13.02 5.42 -14.53
C GLN A 26 -14.16 4.64 -13.90
N LEU A 27 -15.37 4.77 -14.47
CA LEU A 27 -16.55 3.98 -14.10
C LEU A 27 -16.27 2.47 -14.16
N GLN A 28 -15.52 2.02 -15.17
CA GLN A 28 -15.20 0.61 -15.35
C GLN A 28 -14.44 0.04 -14.15
N ASP A 29 -13.47 0.77 -13.61
CA ASP A 29 -12.71 0.36 -12.41
C ASP A 29 -13.63 0.17 -11.19
N TYR A 30 -14.67 0.99 -11.06
CA TYR A 30 -15.65 0.84 -9.99
C TYR A 30 -16.50 -0.42 -10.18
N LEU A 31 -17.02 -0.62 -11.39
CA LEU A 31 -17.85 -1.78 -11.71
C LEU A 31 -17.08 -3.10 -11.52
N ASP A 32 -15.83 -3.15 -11.99
CA ASP A 32 -14.98 -4.34 -11.85
C ASP A 32 -14.61 -4.59 -10.38
N PHE A 33 -14.30 -3.54 -9.63
CA PHE A 33 -14.05 -3.67 -8.20
C PHE A 33 -15.25 -4.25 -7.45
N VAL A 34 -16.47 -3.74 -7.70
CA VAL A 34 -17.67 -4.26 -7.07
C VAL A 34 -17.87 -5.72 -7.46
N ARG A 35 -17.82 -6.03 -8.76
CA ARG A 35 -18.02 -7.39 -9.29
C ARG A 35 -17.07 -8.41 -8.66
N GLU A 36 -15.79 -8.07 -8.55
CA GLU A 36 -14.75 -9.00 -8.11
C GLU A 36 -14.55 -9.06 -6.60
N LYS A 37 -14.67 -7.93 -5.90
CA LYS A 37 -14.22 -7.80 -4.50
C LYS A 37 -15.39 -7.68 -3.54
N ALA A 38 -16.50 -7.04 -3.93
CA ALA A 38 -17.63 -6.85 -3.06
C ALA A 38 -18.40 -8.16 -2.84
N VAL A 39 -18.94 -8.31 -1.63
CA VAL A 39 -19.84 -9.41 -1.29
C VAL A 39 -21.08 -9.33 -2.17
N ASP A 40 -21.44 -10.45 -2.80
CA ASP A 40 -22.51 -10.54 -3.81
C ASP A 40 -22.42 -9.51 -4.96
N GLY A 41 -21.24 -8.95 -5.25
CA GLY A 41 -21.08 -7.91 -6.27
C GLY A 41 -21.49 -8.32 -7.69
N HIS A 42 -21.42 -9.62 -8.01
CA HIS A 42 -21.92 -10.20 -9.26
C HIS A 42 -23.45 -10.11 -9.43
N LYS A 43 -24.21 -9.87 -8.35
CA LYS A 43 -25.67 -9.67 -8.34
C LYS A 43 -26.06 -8.20 -8.23
N ALA A 44 -25.09 -7.28 -8.15
CA ALA A 44 -25.38 -5.86 -7.99
C ALA A 44 -26.10 -5.31 -9.23
N ASP A 45 -27.05 -4.40 -8.99
CA ASP A 45 -27.71 -3.67 -10.07
C ASP A 45 -26.72 -2.69 -10.70
N VAL A 46 -26.24 -3.03 -11.89
CA VAL A 46 -25.26 -2.23 -12.64
C VAL A 46 -25.81 -0.82 -12.89
N ARG A 47 -27.11 -0.66 -13.17
CA ARG A 47 -27.68 0.66 -13.43
C ARG A 47 -27.59 1.54 -12.19
N ALA A 48 -27.94 0.99 -11.02
CA ALA A 48 -27.82 1.70 -9.75
C ALA A 48 -26.35 2.09 -9.44
N LEU A 49 -25.38 1.21 -9.72
CA LEU A 49 -23.95 1.52 -9.56
C LEU A 49 -23.48 2.65 -10.48
N VAL A 50 -23.96 2.66 -11.74
CA VAL A 50 -23.65 3.72 -12.71
C VAL A 50 -24.26 5.05 -12.26
N ASP A 51 -25.51 5.04 -11.81
CA ASP A 51 -26.20 6.25 -11.35
C ASP A 51 -25.52 6.84 -10.10
N GLU A 52 -25.10 6.00 -9.16
CA GLU A 52 -24.30 6.41 -8.00
C GLU A 52 -22.94 6.98 -8.40
N TRP A 53 -22.22 6.31 -9.30
CA TRP A 53 -20.93 6.80 -9.77
C TRP A 53 -21.07 8.15 -10.49
N ARG A 54 -22.13 8.34 -11.29
CA ARG A 54 -22.42 9.60 -11.96
C ARG A 54 -22.67 10.73 -10.96
N ALA A 55 -23.51 10.49 -9.95
CA ALA A 55 -23.75 11.49 -8.91
C ALA A 55 -22.46 11.89 -8.16
N ALA A 56 -21.59 10.92 -7.87
CA ALA A 56 -20.28 11.20 -7.29
C ALA A 56 -19.35 11.96 -8.26
N ASN A 57 -19.40 11.65 -9.55
CA ASN A 57 -18.62 12.33 -10.59
C ASN A 57 -19.08 13.79 -10.75
N ASP A 58 -20.39 14.06 -10.75
CA ASP A 58 -20.95 15.41 -10.77
C ASP A 58 -20.46 16.23 -9.56
N HIS A 59 -20.55 15.65 -8.35
CA HIS A 59 -20.01 16.31 -7.14
C HIS A 59 -18.48 16.51 -7.20
N TYR A 60 -17.75 15.57 -7.80
CA TYR A 60 -16.31 15.72 -7.99
C TYR A 60 -15.98 16.89 -8.93
N TYR A 61 -16.76 17.13 -9.98
CA TYR A 61 -16.59 18.30 -10.85
C TYR A 61 -16.82 19.63 -10.11
N ASP A 62 -17.82 19.66 -9.21
CA ASP A 62 -18.04 20.83 -8.35
C ASP A 62 -16.82 21.08 -7.45
N LEU A 63 -16.25 20.02 -6.85
CA LEU A 63 -15.01 20.11 -6.06
C LEU A 63 -13.82 20.54 -6.91
N GLU A 64 -13.70 20.05 -8.14
CA GLU A 64 -12.60 20.44 -9.04
C GLU A 64 -12.62 21.94 -9.35
N THR A 65 -13.80 22.53 -9.45
CA THR A 65 -13.96 23.97 -9.65
C THR A 65 -13.76 24.76 -8.35
N ALA A 66 -14.39 24.33 -7.26
CA ALA A 66 -14.41 25.06 -6.00
C ALA A 66 -13.10 24.95 -5.21
N GLU A 67 -12.37 23.86 -5.38
CA GLU A 67 -11.11 23.55 -4.68
C GLU A 67 -9.92 23.46 -5.66
N ALA A 68 -10.00 24.15 -6.81
CA ALA A 68 -8.90 24.19 -7.77
C ALA A 68 -7.60 24.67 -7.08
N GLY A 69 -6.52 23.92 -7.27
CA GLY A 69 -5.22 24.20 -6.67
C GLY A 69 -5.08 23.74 -5.21
N ALA A 70 -6.08 23.09 -4.62
CA ALA A 70 -6.02 22.65 -3.22
C ALA A 70 -4.83 21.73 -2.89
N ALA A 71 -4.32 20.98 -3.88
CA ALA A 71 -3.13 20.14 -3.70
C ALA A 71 -1.81 20.93 -3.73
N ASP A 72 -1.80 22.12 -4.35
CA ASP A 72 -0.60 22.92 -4.63
C ASP A 72 -0.16 23.73 -3.40
N GLU A 73 -1.08 23.91 -2.45
CA GLU A 73 -0.88 24.68 -1.23
C GLU A 73 -0.69 23.77 0.00
N ILE A 74 -0.14 22.56 -0.19
CA ILE A 74 0.08 21.62 0.92
C ILE A 74 1.08 22.19 1.93
N GLU A 75 0.72 22.16 3.22
CA GLU A 75 1.63 22.59 4.27
C GLU A 75 2.67 21.51 4.60
N ILE A 76 3.94 21.92 4.63
CA ILE A 76 5.10 21.09 5.00
C ILE A 76 5.84 21.80 6.13
N ARG A 77 5.94 21.14 7.29
CA ARG A 77 6.61 21.65 8.49
C ARG A 77 7.80 20.78 8.86
N GLU A 78 8.74 21.37 9.59
CA GLU A 78 9.81 20.60 10.22
C GLU A 78 9.24 19.61 11.25
N ILE A 79 9.90 18.45 11.38
CA ILE A 79 9.56 17.51 12.44
C ILE A 79 9.94 18.10 13.80
N ASP A 80 9.22 17.70 14.85
CA ASP A 80 9.52 18.13 16.22
C ASP A 80 10.98 17.76 16.58
N PRO A 81 11.79 18.68 17.16
CA PRO A 81 13.17 18.40 17.52
C PRO A 81 13.35 17.19 18.46
N SER A 82 12.35 16.86 19.27
CA SER A 82 12.34 15.64 20.10
C SER A 82 12.49 14.34 19.28
N CYS A 83 12.13 14.38 17.99
CA CYS A 83 12.22 13.23 17.09
C CYS A 83 13.60 13.09 16.43
N ALA A 84 14.56 14.00 16.65
CA ALA A 84 15.88 13.93 16.01
C ALA A 84 16.59 12.57 16.22
N PRO A 85 16.63 11.99 17.44
CA PRO A 85 17.24 10.67 17.63
C PRO A 85 16.52 9.53 16.88
N LEU A 86 15.20 9.66 16.67
CA LEU A 86 14.43 8.68 15.89
C LEU A 86 14.70 8.82 14.40
N ALA A 87 14.83 10.04 13.91
CA ALA A 87 15.21 10.34 12.52
C ALA A 87 16.60 9.79 12.21
N GLU A 88 17.60 10.08 13.04
CA GLU A 88 18.97 9.56 12.87
C GLU A 88 19.00 8.03 12.82
N ARG A 89 18.28 7.38 13.75
CA ARG A 89 18.15 5.91 13.77
C ARG A 89 17.49 5.37 12.50
N LEU A 90 16.46 6.05 11.99
CA LEU A 90 15.76 5.65 10.79
C LEU A 90 16.66 5.74 9.55
N PHE A 91 17.39 6.84 9.40
CA PHE A 91 18.34 7.02 8.29
C PHE A 91 19.51 6.02 8.34
N ALA A 92 19.92 5.59 9.53
CA ALA A 92 20.93 4.55 9.71
C ALA A 92 20.43 3.13 9.44
N GLU A 93 19.11 2.93 9.25
CA GLU A 93 18.53 1.61 9.09
C GLU A 93 18.70 1.09 7.64
N PRO A 94 19.30 -0.09 7.42
CA PRO A 94 19.56 -0.59 6.06
C PRO A 94 18.32 -0.69 5.18
N ARG A 95 17.17 -1.10 5.73
CA ARG A 95 15.90 -1.17 5.00
C ARG A 95 15.38 0.20 4.54
N PHE A 96 15.68 1.27 5.28
CA PHE A 96 15.30 2.62 4.91
C PHE A 96 16.26 3.14 3.86
N ALA A 97 17.57 3.01 4.09
CA ALA A 97 18.59 3.42 3.12
C ALA A 97 18.40 2.75 1.75
N GLN A 98 18.07 1.45 1.73
CA GLN A 98 17.80 0.73 0.48
C GLN A 98 16.49 1.16 -0.18
N ALA A 99 15.43 1.42 0.59
CA ALA A 99 14.12 1.79 0.04
C ALA A 99 14.08 3.20 -0.57
N PHE A 100 15.06 4.04 -0.25
CA PHE A 100 15.14 5.44 -0.67
C PHE A 100 16.51 5.76 -1.30
N ALA A 101 17.15 4.80 -1.96
CA ALA A 101 18.51 4.92 -2.48
C ALA A 101 18.59 5.73 -3.78
N GLU A 102 17.49 5.78 -4.55
CA GLU A 102 17.47 6.29 -5.92
C GLU A 102 17.44 7.81 -5.98
N LEU A 103 16.74 8.46 -5.04
CA LEU A 103 16.52 9.92 -5.01
C LEU A 103 16.66 10.48 -3.60
N PRO A 104 17.02 11.77 -3.45
CA PRO A 104 17.09 12.43 -2.16
C PRO A 104 15.79 12.30 -1.37
N VAL A 105 15.91 11.92 -0.09
CA VAL A 105 14.79 11.77 0.83
C VAL A 105 14.97 12.65 2.07
N ARG A 106 13.89 13.27 2.52
CA ARG A 106 13.83 14.05 3.76
C ARG A 106 12.62 13.64 4.61
N LEU A 107 12.68 13.91 5.91
CA LEU A 107 11.54 13.74 6.81
C LEU A 107 10.91 15.11 7.08
N ALA A 108 9.57 15.18 7.04
CA ALA A 108 8.81 16.38 7.38
C ALA A 108 7.43 16.02 7.94
N LEU A 109 6.80 16.96 8.63
CA LEU A 109 5.38 16.91 8.95
C LEU A 109 4.58 17.44 7.75
N VAL A 110 3.67 16.63 7.20
CA VAL A 110 2.87 16.99 6.02
C VAL A 110 1.39 17.06 6.36
N GLU A 111 0.70 18.08 5.86
CA GLU A 111 -0.75 18.21 6.01
C GLU A 111 -1.47 17.03 5.35
N LEU A 112 -2.31 16.35 6.12
CA LEU A 112 -3.01 15.15 5.69
C LEU A 112 -4.08 15.45 4.64
N ASP A 113 -4.86 16.53 4.81
CA ASP A 113 -6.04 16.82 3.98
C ASP A 113 -5.71 17.12 2.51
N ARG A 114 -4.49 17.61 2.23
CA ARG A 114 -4.01 17.99 0.90
C ARG A 114 -3.09 16.96 0.25
N LEU A 115 -2.82 15.82 0.92
CA LEU A 115 -2.06 14.73 0.32
C LEU A 115 -2.81 14.15 -0.87
N VAL A 116 -2.15 14.09 -2.03
CA VAL A 116 -2.69 13.47 -3.23
C VAL A 116 -2.66 11.94 -3.08
N VAL A 117 -3.76 11.28 -3.44
CA VAL A 117 -3.92 9.81 -3.31
C VAL A 117 -4.16 9.17 -4.67
N SER A 118 -3.41 8.09 -4.98
CA SER A 118 -3.61 7.30 -6.20
C SER A 118 -4.27 5.95 -5.94
N GLN A 119 -4.09 5.39 -4.74
CA GLN A 119 -4.90 4.27 -4.28
C GLN A 119 -6.33 4.77 -4.05
N LEU A 120 -7.33 4.10 -4.63
CA LEU A 120 -8.75 4.51 -4.55
C LEU A 120 -9.51 3.86 -3.39
N SER A 121 -8.87 3.03 -2.57
CA SER A 121 -9.56 2.32 -1.51
C SER A 121 -8.69 2.03 -0.30
N VAL A 122 -9.27 2.11 0.90
CA VAL A 122 -8.58 1.89 2.18
C VAL A 122 -9.38 0.89 3.02
N SER A 123 -8.69 -0.10 3.59
CA SER A 123 -9.29 -1.04 4.55
C SER A 123 -9.64 -0.32 5.85
N LEU A 124 -10.93 -0.19 6.16
CA LEU A 124 -11.38 0.49 7.36
C LEU A 124 -11.04 -0.31 8.61
N ASP A 125 -11.24 -1.62 8.60
CA ASP A 125 -10.96 -2.45 9.78
C ASP A 125 -9.47 -2.42 10.17
N PHE A 126 -8.58 -2.29 9.18
CA PHE A 126 -7.16 -2.15 9.42
C PHE A 126 -6.81 -0.75 9.93
N ALA A 127 -7.34 0.30 9.30
CA ALA A 127 -7.10 1.68 9.73
C ALA A 127 -7.66 1.95 11.14
N GLU A 128 -8.84 1.44 11.48
CA GLU A 128 -9.42 1.51 12.83
C GLU A 128 -8.59 0.72 13.86
N GLY A 129 -8.01 -0.42 13.46
CA GLY A 129 -7.05 -1.16 14.29
C GLY A 129 -5.80 -0.33 14.60
N LEU A 130 -5.25 0.34 13.58
CA LEU A 130 -4.11 1.27 13.75
C LEU A 130 -4.48 2.45 14.65
N ALA A 131 -5.64 3.08 14.43
CA ALA A 131 -6.10 4.22 15.22
C ALA A 131 -6.26 3.87 16.71
N ARG A 132 -6.83 2.70 17.02
CA ARG A 132 -6.94 2.20 18.41
C ARG A 132 -5.59 1.99 19.08
N GLY A 133 -4.59 1.54 18.33
CA GLY A 133 -3.24 1.32 18.86
C GLY A 133 -2.48 2.62 19.17
N LEU A 134 -2.79 3.71 18.46
CA LEU A 134 -2.13 5.02 18.64
C LEU A 134 -2.71 5.82 19.83
N GLY A 135 -4.00 5.66 20.11
CA GLY A 135 -4.70 6.45 21.13
C GLY A 135 -5.08 7.87 20.66
N PRO A 136 -5.80 8.65 21.50
CA PRO A 136 -6.44 9.90 21.08
C PRO A 136 -5.49 11.11 21.01
N THR A 137 -4.36 11.08 21.69
CA THR A 137 -3.42 12.22 21.79
C THR A 137 -1.97 11.71 21.72
N PRO A 138 -1.50 11.32 20.52
CA PRO A 138 -0.15 10.82 20.36
C PRO A 138 0.88 11.93 20.61
N THR A 139 1.96 11.60 21.30
CA THR A 139 3.15 12.47 21.37
C THR A 139 3.81 12.57 19.99
N PRO A 140 4.65 13.60 19.74
CA PRO A 140 5.40 13.70 18.48
C PRO A 140 6.20 12.43 18.16
N GLU A 141 6.84 11.84 19.15
CA GLU A 141 7.61 10.60 19.00
C GLU A 141 6.71 9.37 18.72
N ALA A 142 5.53 9.29 19.32
CA ALA A 142 4.57 8.23 19.03
C ALA A 142 4.04 8.36 17.60
N LEU A 143 3.76 9.60 17.15
CA LEU A 143 3.39 9.89 15.77
C LEU A 143 4.51 9.51 14.79
N PHE A 144 5.77 9.82 15.11
CA PHE A 144 6.92 9.43 14.31
C PHE A 144 7.00 7.90 14.16
N ARG A 145 6.99 7.16 15.27
CA ARG A 145 7.04 5.69 15.27
C ARG A 145 5.88 5.08 14.49
N PHE A 146 4.67 5.64 14.66
CA PHE A 146 3.49 5.20 13.94
C PHE A 146 3.62 5.41 12.42
N CYS A 147 4.04 6.61 11.99
CA CYS A 147 4.16 6.93 10.58
C CYS A 147 5.33 6.19 9.91
N GLN A 148 6.44 5.98 10.59
CA GLN A 148 7.63 5.35 10.01
C GLN A 148 7.76 3.86 10.35
N ASN A 149 6.81 3.30 11.11
CA ASN A 149 6.72 1.87 11.42
C ASN A 149 8.03 1.28 11.95
N VAL A 150 8.77 2.06 12.74
CA VAL A 150 10.14 1.74 13.18
C VAL A 150 10.16 0.45 14.02
N ASP A 151 9.14 0.26 14.87
CA ASP A 151 9.13 -0.77 15.92
C ASP A 151 8.22 -1.98 15.64
N ARG A 152 7.71 -2.15 14.41
CA ARG A 152 6.66 -3.16 14.16
C ARG A 152 7.20 -4.58 14.01
N ALA A 153 6.59 -5.49 14.76
CA ALA A 153 6.69 -6.92 14.53
C ALA A 153 5.93 -7.32 13.25
N GLU A 154 6.60 -8.09 12.40
CA GLU A 154 6.03 -8.61 11.16
C GLU A 154 4.96 -9.67 11.44
N ALA A 155 3.97 -9.79 10.54
CA ALA A 155 2.97 -10.84 10.66
C ALA A 155 3.64 -12.23 10.55
N PRO A 156 3.07 -13.28 11.15
CA PRO A 156 3.57 -14.64 10.92
C PRO A 156 3.38 -15.03 9.44
N VAL A 157 4.33 -15.82 8.91
CA VAL A 157 4.26 -16.42 7.58
C VAL A 157 4.04 -17.93 7.75
N ASP A 158 3.00 -18.46 7.09
CA ASP A 158 2.82 -19.90 6.93
C ASP A 158 3.55 -20.36 5.67
N MET A 159 4.37 -21.39 5.79
CA MET A 159 5.27 -21.89 4.74
C MET A 159 5.01 -23.37 4.52
N ARG A 160 4.72 -23.76 3.28
CA ARG A 160 4.42 -25.15 2.91
C ARG A 160 5.13 -25.55 1.64
N ARG A 161 5.68 -26.77 1.60
CA ARG A 161 6.09 -27.41 0.34
C ARG A 161 4.86 -28.09 -0.26
N LEU A 162 4.57 -27.80 -1.54
CA LEU A 162 3.45 -28.41 -2.25
C LEU A 162 3.87 -29.74 -2.89
N ASP A 163 4.95 -29.72 -3.68
CA ASP A 163 5.56 -30.88 -4.32
C ASP A 163 7.05 -30.63 -4.66
N ASP A 164 7.60 -31.33 -5.65
CA ASP A 164 8.98 -31.17 -6.09
C ASP A 164 9.19 -29.85 -6.83
N GLY A 165 9.93 -28.95 -6.18
CA GLY A 165 10.26 -27.65 -6.73
C GLY A 165 9.18 -26.58 -6.54
N ARG A 166 8.11 -26.85 -5.76
CA ARG A 166 7.08 -25.83 -5.45
C ARG A 166 6.86 -25.61 -3.97
N TRP A 167 6.79 -24.33 -3.61
CA TRP A 167 6.53 -23.87 -2.24
C TRP A 167 5.45 -22.79 -2.23
N LEU A 168 4.60 -22.83 -1.23
CA LEU A 168 3.55 -21.86 -0.96
C LEU A 168 3.86 -21.12 0.33
N PHE A 169 3.84 -19.80 0.27
CA PHE A 169 3.99 -18.92 1.41
C PHE A 169 2.72 -18.08 1.55
N SER A 170 2.23 -17.90 2.77
CA SER A 170 1.04 -17.08 3.00
C SER A 170 1.14 -16.23 4.27
N SER A 171 0.61 -15.02 4.19
CA SER A 171 0.56 -14.06 5.30
C SER A 171 -0.71 -13.23 5.24
N GLU A 172 -1.18 -12.78 6.40
CA GLU A 172 -2.29 -11.82 6.50
C GLU A 172 -1.87 -10.37 6.20
N SER A 173 -0.56 -10.09 6.15
CA SER A 173 -0.07 -8.77 5.82
C SER A 173 -0.31 -8.41 4.35
N THR A 174 -0.75 -7.18 4.11
CA THR A 174 -0.89 -6.65 2.75
C THR A 174 0.45 -6.35 2.08
N ASP A 175 1.53 -6.23 2.85
CA ASP A 175 2.88 -5.90 2.37
C ASP A 175 3.73 -7.13 2.04
N PHE A 176 3.19 -8.33 2.28
CA PHE A 176 3.85 -9.60 2.01
C PHE A 176 4.05 -9.79 0.50
N ARG A 177 5.30 -9.99 0.07
CA ARG A 177 5.69 -10.04 -1.34
C ARG A 177 6.91 -10.93 -1.58
N ALA A 178 7.06 -11.35 -2.83
CA ALA A 178 8.32 -11.88 -3.33
C ALA A 178 9.20 -10.70 -3.75
N HIS A 179 10.48 -10.78 -3.43
CA HIS A 179 11.49 -9.87 -3.95
C HIS A 179 12.09 -10.45 -5.23
N GLU A 180 12.85 -9.64 -5.96
CA GLU A 180 13.48 -10.09 -7.20
C GLU A 180 14.42 -11.28 -6.95
N PRO A 181 14.39 -12.30 -7.83
CA PRO A 181 15.35 -13.38 -7.76
C PRO A 181 16.78 -12.86 -7.90
N SER A 182 17.68 -13.35 -7.06
CA SER A 182 19.09 -12.96 -7.10
C SER A 182 20.02 -14.16 -7.13
N LEU A 183 21.19 -13.96 -7.73
CA LEU A 183 22.30 -14.91 -7.64
C LEU A 183 23.09 -14.61 -6.37
N LEU A 184 23.10 -15.55 -5.45
CA LEU A 184 23.84 -15.46 -4.20
C LEU A 184 25.19 -16.16 -4.35
N ALA A 185 26.24 -15.54 -3.81
CA ALA A 185 27.57 -16.11 -3.81
C ALA A 185 27.62 -17.30 -2.83
N PRO A 186 28.49 -18.31 -3.06
CA PRO A 186 28.62 -19.48 -2.16
C PRO A 186 28.88 -19.11 -0.70
N VAL A 187 29.54 -17.97 -0.46
CA VAL A 187 29.88 -17.50 0.88
C VAL A 187 28.65 -17.07 1.69
N GLU A 188 27.57 -16.71 1.01
CA GLU A 188 26.28 -16.33 1.60
C GLU A 188 25.38 -17.55 1.86
N ALA A 189 25.81 -18.73 1.39
CA ALA A 189 25.10 -20.02 1.45
C ALA A 189 25.71 -21.01 2.46
N ARG A 190 26.58 -20.54 3.37
CA ARG A 190 27.43 -21.39 4.25
C ARG A 190 26.69 -22.42 5.11
N ASP A 191 25.41 -22.21 5.39
CA ASP A 191 24.60 -23.10 6.22
C ASP A 191 23.72 -24.07 5.41
N LEU A 192 23.83 -24.09 4.08
CA LEU A 192 23.10 -25.05 3.25
C LEU A 192 23.79 -26.41 3.27
N ALA A 193 23.05 -27.43 3.71
CA ALA A 193 23.49 -28.82 3.72
C ALA A 193 23.50 -29.40 2.29
N VAL A 194 24.47 -28.98 1.48
CA VAL A 194 24.76 -29.55 0.15
C VAL A 194 26.05 -30.35 0.27
N ALA A 195 26.03 -31.61 -0.19
CA ALA A 195 27.16 -32.52 -0.05
C ALA A 195 28.37 -32.15 -0.92
N ASP A 196 28.12 -31.45 -2.04
CA ASP A 196 29.11 -31.09 -3.05
C ASP A 196 29.45 -29.58 -3.02
N PRO A 197 30.60 -29.17 -3.60
CA PRO A 197 30.96 -27.76 -3.73
C PRO A 197 29.88 -26.96 -4.47
N VAL A 198 29.30 -25.97 -3.79
CA VAL A 198 28.30 -25.05 -4.37
C VAL A 198 29.02 -23.87 -5.02
N MET A 199 28.77 -23.65 -6.31
CA MET A 199 29.36 -22.54 -7.07
C MET A 199 28.48 -21.28 -7.11
N ALA A 200 27.17 -21.44 -6.99
CA ALA A 200 26.20 -20.35 -6.89
C ALA A 200 24.86 -20.87 -6.35
N LEU A 201 24.06 -19.96 -5.80
CA LEU A 201 22.67 -20.23 -5.47
C LEU A 201 21.76 -19.22 -6.16
N VAL A 202 20.65 -19.68 -6.72
CA VAL A 202 19.57 -18.80 -7.18
C VAL A 202 18.51 -18.77 -6.09
N GLY A 203 18.28 -17.60 -5.51
CA GLY A 203 17.35 -17.40 -4.40
C GLY A 203 16.23 -16.44 -4.78
N VAL A 204 15.04 -16.67 -4.19
CA VAL A 204 13.94 -15.69 -4.19
C VAL A 204 13.65 -15.37 -2.73
N ALA A 205 13.94 -14.13 -2.31
CA ALA A 205 13.60 -13.70 -0.96
C ALA A 205 12.08 -13.49 -0.85
N ILE A 206 11.46 -14.08 0.17
CA ILE A 206 10.03 -13.94 0.47
C ILE A 206 9.91 -13.24 1.83
N GLY A 207 9.21 -12.12 1.86
CA GLY A 207 9.16 -11.29 3.06
C GLY A 207 8.21 -10.11 2.92
N TYR A 208 8.58 -9.00 3.54
CA TYR A 208 7.76 -7.80 3.60
C TYR A 208 8.44 -6.63 2.90
N GLY A 209 7.63 -5.80 2.26
CA GLY A 209 8.12 -4.52 1.73
C GLY A 209 8.30 -3.48 2.84
N SER A 210 9.15 -2.49 2.55
CA SER A 210 9.31 -1.30 3.38
C SER A 210 7.98 -0.58 3.57
N ASN A 211 7.48 -0.56 4.81
CA ASN A 211 6.19 0.03 5.16
C ASN A 211 6.36 1.39 5.84
N PHE A 212 7.02 2.33 5.16
CA PHE A 212 7.17 3.73 5.61
C PHE A 212 6.00 4.58 5.08
N LEU A 213 5.56 5.59 5.85
CA LEU A 213 4.65 6.60 5.31
C LEU A 213 5.48 7.51 4.41
N HIS A 214 5.24 7.41 3.11
CA HIS A 214 6.09 7.94 2.06
C HIS A 214 5.25 8.63 0.99
N ALA A 215 5.68 9.83 0.59
CA ALA A 215 5.13 10.58 -0.53
C ALA A 215 6.24 11.03 -1.48
N VAL A 216 5.89 11.17 -2.75
CA VAL A 216 6.74 11.77 -3.78
C VAL A 216 6.34 13.22 -3.95
N GLU A 217 7.32 14.11 -3.88
CA GLU A 217 7.15 15.53 -4.18
C GLU A 217 7.42 15.78 -5.67
N ALA A 218 6.39 16.17 -6.41
CA ALA A 218 6.47 16.45 -7.84
C ALA A 218 5.55 17.62 -8.21
N ASP A 219 6.07 18.57 -9.01
CA ASP A 219 5.33 19.77 -9.47
C ASP A 219 4.62 20.54 -8.32
N GLY A 220 5.24 20.60 -7.13
CA GLY A 220 4.70 21.31 -5.96
C GLY A 220 3.66 20.53 -5.15
N ARG A 221 3.38 19.27 -5.49
CA ARG A 221 2.43 18.40 -4.79
C ARG A 221 3.12 17.25 -4.08
N LEU A 222 2.52 16.77 -2.99
CA LEU A 222 2.91 15.51 -2.34
C LEU A 222 1.92 14.40 -2.69
N ILE A 223 2.42 13.39 -3.40
CA ILE A 223 1.65 12.23 -3.85
C ILE A 223 1.99 11.04 -2.98
N LEU A 224 1.03 10.59 -2.17
CA LEU A 224 1.20 9.48 -1.25
C LEU A 224 1.49 8.19 -2.02
N GLN A 225 2.63 7.56 -1.76
CA GLN A 225 3.01 6.28 -2.37
C GLN A 225 2.77 5.12 -1.42
N ASN A 226 2.98 5.33 -0.12
CA ASN A 226 2.75 4.31 0.90
C ASN A 226 2.26 4.93 2.22
N GLY A 227 1.53 4.15 3.01
CA GLY A 227 1.00 4.58 4.31
C GLY A 227 -0.47 5.03 4.29
N TYR A 228 -1.23 4.77 3.22
CA TYR A 228 -2.67 5.10 3.09
C TYR A 228 -3.51 4.81 4.34
N HIS A 229 -3.38 3.61 4.91
CA HIS A 229 -4.14 3.22 6.10
C HIS A 229 -3.74 4.01 7.35
N ARG A 230 -2.47 4.39 7.47
CA ARG A 230 -1.97 5.23 8.57
C ARG A 230 -2.40 6.67 8.40
N ALA A 231 -2.29 7.22 7.19
CA ALA A 231 -2.78 8.55 6.86
C ALA A 231 -4.28 8.67 7.16
N TYR A 232 -5.08 7.70 6.72
CA TYR A 232 -6.50 7.61 7.05
C TYR A 232 -6.73 7.51 8.57
N ALA A 233 -6.01 6.64 9.27
CA ALA A 233 -6.15 6.47 10.72
C ALA A 233 -5.86 7.77 11.48
N LEU A 234 -4.78 8.47 11.12
CA LEU A 234 -4.42 9.76 11.72
C LEU A 234 -5.51 10.80 11.51
N ARG A 235 -5.95 10.98 10.26
CA ARG A 235 -7.02 11.92 9.94
C ARG A 235 -8.32 11.57 10.67
N SER A 236 -8.65 10.28 10.81
CA SER A 236 -9.84 9.84 11.55
C SER A 236 -9.78 10.14 13.06
N LEU A 237 -8.58 10.33 13.61
CA LEU A 237 -8.35 10.77 14.98
C LEU A 237 -8.28 12.31 15.12
N GLY A 238 -8.49 13.06 14.03
CA GLY A 238 -8.37 14.52 14.02
C GLY A 238 -6.93 15.02 13.98
N VAL A 239 -5.95 14.15 13.76
CA VAL A 239 -4.57 14.58 13.50
C VAL A 239 -4.54 15.23 12.12
N THR A 240 -3.91 16.41 12.04
CA THR A 240 -3.85 17.21 10.80
C THR A 240 -2.55 17.01 10.04
N HIS A 241 -1.47 16.60 10.71
CA HIS A 241 -0.14 16.45 10.11
C HIS A 241 0.47 15.09 10.46
N ALA A 242 1.19 14.49 9.51
CA ALA A 242 1.87 13.21 9.69
C ALA A 242 3.35 13.31 9.35
N VAL A 243 4.21 12.55 10.05
CA VAL A 243 5.63 12.46 9.70
C VAL A 243 5.75 11.63 8.43
N CYS A 244 6.23 12.23 7.35
CA CYS A 244 6.35 11.61 6.04
C CYS A 244 7.81 11.58 5.59
N ALA A 245 8.25 10.47 5.02
CA ALA A 245 9.43 10.43 4.16
C ALA A 245 9.03 11.02 2.80
N ILE A 246 9.80 11.98 2.30
CA ILE A 246 9.50 12.69 1.06
C ILE A 246 10.67 12.52 0.12
N GLN A 247 10.44 11.85 -1.02
CA GLN A 247 11.39 11.84 -2.13
C GLN A 247 11.06 12.96 -3.10
N THR A 248 12.04 13.81 -3.41
CA THR A 248 11.84 14.93 -4.33
C THR A 248 12.18 14.51 -5.75
N VAL A 249 11.21 14.67 -6.64
CA VAL A 249 11.36 14.48 -8.09
C VAL A 249 11.53 15.85 -8.73
N THR A 250 12.67 16.04 -9.40
CA THR A 250 13.02 17.29 -10.10
C THR A 250 12.75 17.21 -11.60
N ARG A 251 12.69 15.99 -12.15
CA ARG A 251 12.44 15.72 -13.57
C ARG A 251 11.41 14.61 -13.73
N ARG A 252 10.54 14.73 -14.73
CA ARG A 252 9.49 13.73 -15.01
C ARG A 252 10.05 12.30 -15.14
N ASP A 253 11.23 12.15 -15.71
CA ASP A 253 11.88 10.85 -15.91
C ASP A 253 12.31 10.17 -14.60
N GLU A 254 12.40 10.90 -13.49
CA GLU A 254 12.70 10.35 -12.16
C GLU A 254 11.44 9.76 -11.51
N LEU A 255 10.24 10.18 -11.94
CA LEU A 255 8.97 9.72 -11.36
C LEU A 255 8.81 8.19 -11.44
N ARG A 256 9.28 7.58 -12.54
CA ARG A 256 9.25 6.11 -12.72
C ARG A 256 10.14 5.33 -11.76
N LEU A 257 11.08 6.00 -11.09
CA LEU A 257 11.97 5.37 -10.12
C LEU A 257 11.29 5.19 -8.77
N VAL A 258 10.37 6.08 -8.41
CA VAL A 258 9.87 6.21 -7.03
C VAL A 258 8.35 6.19 -6.88
N ALA A 259 7.60 6.44 -7.96
CA ALA A 259 6.14 6.44 -7.93
C ALA A 259 5.56 5.11 -8.43
N CYS A 260 4.38 4.77 -7.90
CA CYS A 260 3.64 3.60 -8.34
C CYS A 260 3.16 3.72 -9.81
N GLU A 261 2.92 2.57 -10.45
CA GLU A 261 2.50 2.50 -11.86
C GLU A 261 1.27 3.34 -12.18
N THR A 262 0.30 3.46 -11.27
CA THR A 262 -0.88 4.30 -11.46
C THR A 262 -0.50 5.77 -11.68
N VAL A 263 0.45 6.28 -10.89
CA VAL A 263 0.93 7.66 -11.00
C VAL A 263 1.79 7.83 -12.25
N VAL A 264 2.65 6.86 -12.55
CA VAL A 264 3.50 6.87 -13.75
C VAL A 264 2.68 6.78 -15.04
N GLY A 265 1.56 6.05 -15.03
CA GLY A 265 0.66 5.90 -16.16
C GLY A 265 -0.20 7.13 -16.43
N ALA A 266 -0.47 7.95 -15.41
CA ALA A 266 -1.27 9.17 -15.53
C ALA A 266 -0.66 10.36 -14.76
N PRO A 267 0.59 10.77 -15.07
CA PRO A 267 1.32 11.74 -14.25
C PRO A 267 0.63 13.11 -14.25
N GLU A 268 0.06 13.53 -15.39
CA GLU A 268 -0.60 14.85 -15.44
C GLU A 268 -1.86 14.90 -14.58
N PHE A 269 -2.55 13.77 -14.41
CA PHE A 269 -3.73 13.71 -13.56
C PHE A 269 -3.36 13.94 -12.08
N TYR A 270 -2.28 13.33 -11.60
CA TYR A 270 -1.87 13.48 -10.19
C TYR A 270 -1.05 14.75 -9.93
N CYS A 271 -0.13 15.08 -10.83
CA CYS A 271 0.79 16.20 -10.67
C CYS A 271 0.20 17.55 -11.07
N ARG A 272 -0.79 17.60 -11.98
CA ARG A 272 -1.21 18.87 -12.63
C ARG A 272 -2.71 19.08 -12.79
N ALA A 273 -3.56 18.08 -12.59
CA ALA A 273 -5.02 18.30 -12.64
C ALA A 273 -5.41 19.42 -11.68
N ALA A 274 -6.45 20.19 -12.02
CA ALA A 274 -6.90 21.30 -11.18
C ALA A 274 -7.15 20.85 -9.74
N ARG A 275 -7.65 19.62 -9.57
CA ARG A 275 -7.92 19.03 -8.27
C ARG A 275 -7.83 17.49 -8.35
N PRO A 276 -6.66 16.89 -8.02
CA PRO A 276 -6.52 15.44 -7.98
C PRO A 276 -7.25 14.86 -6.75
N PRO A 277 -7.41 13.53 -6.64
CA PRO A 277 -7.97 12.94 -5.44
C PRO A 277 -7.08 13.24 -4.24
N LEU A 278 -7.70 13.66 -3.14
CA LEU A 278 -7.04 14.04 -1.90
C LEU A 278 -7.40 13.07 -0.77
N LEU A 279 -6.53 12.94 0.24
CA LEU A 279 -6.80 12.05 1.37
C LEU A 279 -8.11 12.40 2.09
N LYS A 280 -8.48 13.69 2.17
CA LYS A 280 -9.75 14.11 2.78
C LYS A 280 -10.99 13.55 2.09
N ASP A 281 -10.87 13.16 0.82
CA ASP A 281 -12.00 12.65 0.02
C ASP A 281 -12.54 11.34 0.55
N TYR A 282 -11.71 10.55 1.21
CA TYR A 282 -12.14 9.32 1.88
C TYR A 282 -13.21 9.56 2.96
N PHE A 283 -13.42 10.81 3.34
CA PHE A 283 -14.34 11.23 4.39
C PHE A 283 -15.49 12.10 3.85
N ASP A 284 -15.58 12.35 2.54
CA ASP A 284 -16.76 12.97 1.94
C ASP A 284 -17.74 11.87 1.49
N PRO A 285 -18.90 11.71 2.16
CA PRO A 285 -19.85 10.64 1.86
C PRO A 285 -20.47 10.74 0.45
N ARG A 286 -20.30 11.87 -0.26
CA ARG A 286 -20.79 12.05 -1.64
C ARG A 286 -19.87 11.41 -2.67
N ILE A 287 -18.58 11.23 -2.36
CA ILE A 287 -17.57 10.63 -3.24
C ILE A 287 -16.84 9.44 -2.60
N ALA A 288 -17.20 9.05 -1.38
CA ALA A 288 -16.65 7.88 -0.70
C ALA A 288 -17.76 6.91 -0.30
N LYS A 289 -17.57 5.64 -0.66
CA LYS A 289 -18.50 4.55 -0.33
C LYS A 289 -17.82 3.46 0.48
N VAL A 290 -18.49 3.01 1.54
CA VAL A 290 -18.08 1.81 2.29
C VAL A 290 -18.67 0.57 1.64
N LEU A 291 -17.78 -0.35 1.25
CA LEU A 291 -18.12 -1.64 0.66
C LEU A 291 -17.69 -2.77 1.58
N HIS A 292 -18.53 -3.80 1.70
CA HIS A 292 -18.16 -5.06 2.32
C HIS A 292 -17.48 -5.94 1.28
N VAL A 293 -16.24 -6.32 1.55
CA VAL A 293 -15.40 -7.10 0.64
C VAL A 293 -14.99 -8.42 1.30
N ARG A 294 -14.68 -9.41 0.47
CA ARG A 294 -14.13 -10.68 0.94
C ARG A 294 -12.73 -10.47 1.52
N LYS A 295 -12.40 -11.14 2.62
CA LYS A 295 -11.02 -11.18 3.14
C LYS A 295 -10.12 -11.85 2.09
N VAL A 296 -9.02 -11.19 1.74
CA VAL A 296 -7.99 -11.73 0.86
C VAL A 296 -6.74 -11.98 1.68
N THR A 297 -6.21 -13.21 1.62
CA THR A 297 -4.90 -13.56 2.17
C THR A 297 -3.87 -13.47 1.04
N ARG A 298 -2.71 -12.87 1.29
CA ARG A 298 -1.62 -12.86 0.31
C ARG A 298 -0.98 -14.23 0.29
N MET A 299 -0.92 -14.84 -0.89
CA MET A 299 -0.28 -16.13 -1.14
C MET A 299 0.74 -15.94 -2.26
N ILE A 300 1.92 -16.51 -2.07
CA ILE A 300 3.00 -16.50 -3.04
C ILE A 300 3.39 -17.95 -3.29
N GLU A 301 3.24 -18.40 -4.53
CA GLU A 301 3.75 -19.69 -4.98
C GLU A 301 5.09 -19.45 -5.70
N VAL A 302 6.13 -20.16 -5.27
CA VAL A 302 7.43 -20.19 -5.93
C VAL A 302 7.59 -21.55 -6.57
N ALA A 303 7.84 -21.58 -7.87
CA ALA A 303 8.11 -22.78 -8.65
C ALA A 303 9.49 -22.69 -9.30
N LEU A 304 10.39 -23.63 -8.97
CA LEU A 304 11.70 -23.75 -9.62
C LEU A 304 11.66 -24.76 -10.77
N LYS A 305 12.27 -24.40 -11.89
CA LYS A 305 12.45 -25.29 -13.04
C LYS A 305 13.89 -25.24 -13.52
N VAL A 306 14.57 -26.39 -13.45
CA VAL A 306 15.94 -26.57 -13.95
C VAL A 306 15.89 -27.33 -15.27
N ARG A 307 16.69 -26.91 -16.24
CA ARG A 307 16.88 -27.58 -17.53
C ARG A 307 18.36 -27.73 -17.80
N GLU A 308 18.79 -28.96 -18.05
CA GLU A 308 20.13 -29.24 -18.52
C GLU A 308 20.16 -29.15 -20.03
N LEU A 309 21.07 -28.33 -20.55
CA LEU A 309 21.30 -28.17 -21.98
C LEU A 309 22.75 -28.55 -22.26
N GLN A 310 22.97 -29.28 -23.34
CA GLN A 310 24.31 -29.62 -23.83
C GLN A 310 24.55 -28.84 -25.12
N ALA A 311 25.66 -28.12 -25.16
CA ALA A 311 26.19 -27.57 -26.41
C ALA A 311 27.23 -28.55 -26.96
N VAL A 312 27.12 -28.86 -28.25
CA VAL A 312 28.17 -29.57 -29.01
C VAL A 312 28.87 -28.50 -29.82
N GLU A 313 30.17 -28.32 -29.60
CA GLU A 313 31.03 -27.43 -30.39
C GLU A 313 31.28 -27.97 -31.81
#